data_AF-A0A2G6GMV0-F1
#
_entry.id   AF-A0A2G6GMV0-F1
#
_cell.length_a   1.000
_cell.length_b   1.000
_cell.length_c   1.000
_cell.angle_alpha   90.00
_cell.angle_beta   90.00
_cell.angle_gamma   90.00
#
_symmetry.space_group_name_H-M   'P 1'
#
loop_
_entity.id
_entity.type
_entity.pdbx_description
1 polymer ?
#
loop_
_entity_poly.entity_id
_entity_poly.type
_entity_poly.pdbx_seq_one_letter_code
_entity_poly.pdbx_strand_id
1 'polypeptide(L)'
;MNLNTVFLKDIVSRYKIKDISLLEDLFLFIVNNIGNLTNLNSILKYLKGKQIKTNLNTISSYIGYLKDAFLVYEVALYDLRGKQVFDRERKFYISDHIFRKCL
;
A
#
# COMPACT_ATOMS: atom_id res chain seq x y z
N MET A 1 -14.77 -7.35 6.22
CA MET A 1 -14.58 -8.16 5.00
C MET A 1 -13.28 -8.93 5.18
N ASN A 2 -13.33 -10.24 5.44
CA ASN A 2 -12.12 -11.05 5.58
C ASN A 2 -11.50 -11.24 4.20
N LEU A 3 -10.40 -10.53 3.93
CA LEU A 3 -9.60 -10.65 2.71
C LEU A 3 -8.81 -11.96 2.74
N ASN A 4 -9.52 -13.09 2.65
CA ASN A 4 -8.97 -14.45 2.57
C ASN A 4 -8.38 -14.75 1.17
N THR A 5 -7.70 -13.77 0.55
CA THR A 5 -7.08 -13.95 -0.76
C THR A 5 -5.80 -14.76 -0.61
N VAL A 6 -5.66 -15.81 -1.41
CA VAL A 6 -4.47 -16.68 -1.44
C VAL A 6 -3.19 -15.85 -1.55
N PHE A 7 -3.22 -14.79 -2.36
CA PHE A 7 -2.11 -13.85 -2.55
C PHE A 7 -1.65 -13.17 -1.25
N LEU A 8 -2.54 -12.71 -0.37
CA LEU A 8 -2.14 -12.09 0.90
C LEU A 8 -1.49 -13.11 1.84
N LYS A 9 -2.02 -14.34 1.88
CA LYS A 9 -1.42 -15.44 2.67
C LYS A 9 -0.01 -15.77 2.18
N ASP A 10 0.18 -15.79 0.86
CA ASP A 10 1.48 -16.04 0.26
C ASP A 10 2.49 -14.92 0.60
N ILE A 11 2.05 -13.66 0.58
CA ILE A 11 2.88 -12.50 0.99
C ILE A 11 3.27 -12.63 2.47
N VAL A 12 2.30 -12.91 3.36
CA VAL A 12 2.53 -13.03 4.80
C VAL A 12 3.57 -14.12 5.08
N SER A 13 3.41 -15.29 4.46
CA SER A 13 4.33 -16.42 4.60
C SER A 13 5.73 -16.09 4.05
N ARG A 14 5.80 -15.57 2.81
CA ARG A 14 7.05 -15.28 2.10
C ARG A 14 7.91 -14.24 2.82
N TYR A 15 7.31 -13.17 3.30
CA TYR A 15 8.02 -12.05 3.94
C TYR A 15 8.00 -12.11 5.47
N LYS A 16 7.46 -13.18 6.07
CA LYS A 16 7.37 -13.40 7.53
C LYS A 16 6.77 -12.19 8.26
N ILE A 17 5.65 -11.71 7.73
CA ILE A 17 4.97 -10.50 8.21
C ILE A 17 4.41 -10.74 9.61
N LYS A 18 4.77 -9.85 10.54
CA LYS A 18 4.29 -9.90 11.94
C LYS A 18 2.94 -9.22 12.12
N ASP A 19 2.75 -8.06 11.48
CA ASP A 19 1.53 -7.26 11.61
C ASP A 19 0.68 -7.42 10.36
N ILE A 20 -0.09 -8.51 10.34
CA ILE A 20 -0.95 -8.88 9.21
C ILE A 20 -2.09 -7.87 9.06
N SER A 21 -2.64 -7.37 10.18
CA SER A 21 -3.71 -6.37 10.17
C SER A 21 -3.26 -5.10 9.45
N LEU A 22 -2.04 -4.61 9.75
CA LEU A 22 -1.52 -3.43 9.07
C LEU A 22 -1.33 -3.64 7.56
N LEU A 23 -0.90 -4.84 7.13
CA LEU A 23 -0.81 -5.17 5.70
C LEU A 23 -2.18 -5.12 5.03
N GLU A 24 -3.19 -5.74 5.64
CA GLU A 24 -4.56 -5.77 5.13
C GLU A 24 -5.17 -4.37 5.06
N ASP A 25 -4.98 -3.56 6.10
CA ASP A 25 -5.45 -2.17 6.16
C ASP A 25 -4.80 -1.32 5.06
N LEU A 26 -3.48 -1.48 4.83
CA LEU A 26 -2.77 -0.77 3.77
C LEU A 26 -3.24 -1.22 2.38
N PHE A 27 -3.47 -2.52 2.18
CA PHE A 27 -4.02 -3.01 0.91
C PHE A 27 -5.41 -2.43 0.65
N LEU A 28 -6.30 -2.50 1.63
CA LEU A 28 -7.66 -1.97 1.52
C LEU A 28 -7.65 -0.46 1.29
N PHE A 29 -6.78 0.28 1.98
CA PHE A 29 -6.61 1.72 1.78
C PHE A 29 -6.19 2.04 0.34
N ILE A 30 -5.17 1.35 -0.18
CA ILE A 30 -4.67 1.57 -1.54
C ILE A 30 -5.75 1.27 -2.57
N VAL A 31 -6.46 0.16 -2.42
CA VAL A 31 -7.56 -0.24 -3.30
C VAL A 31 -8.68 0.80 -3.29
N ASN A 32 -9.06 1.33 -2.12
CA ASN A 32 -10.09 2.37 -2.05
C ASN A 32 -9.60 3.75 -2.52
N ASN A 33 -8.28 3.94 -2.59
CA ASN A 33 -7.65 5.19 -3.03
C ASN A 33 -7.01 5.07 -4.43
N ILE A 34 -7.43 4.08 -5.24
CA ILE A 34 -6.96 3.90 -6.61
C ILE A 34 -7.16 5.17 -7.41
N GLY A 35 -6.15 5.57 -8.18
CA GLY A 35 -6.26 6.72 -9.06
C GLY A 35 -6.16 8.07 -8.35
N ASN A 36 -5.93 8.09 -7.03
CA ASN A 36 -5.67 9.28 -6.24
C ASN A 36 -4.21 9.33 -5.75
N LEU A 37 -3.79 10.53 -5.35
CA LEU A 37 -2.49 10.74 -4.71
C LEU A 37 -2.47 10.10 -3.31
N THR A 38 -1.38 9.38 -3.04
CA THR A 38 -1.11 8.74 -1.77
C THR A 38 0.22 9.25 -1.23
N ASN A 39 0.18 9.82 -0.02
CA ASN A 39 1.37 10.30 0.69
C ASN A 39 1.63 9.41 1.91
N LEU A 40 2.76 8.70 1.93
CA LEU A 40 3.08 7.76 3.00
C LEU A 40 3.28 8.43 4.37
N ASN A 41 3.71 9.70 4.41
CA ASN A 41 3.82 10.46 5.65
C ASN A 41 2.43 10.75 6.23
N SER A 42 1.45 11.04 5.38
CA SER A 42 0.05 11.25 5.79
C SER A 42 -0.54 9.96 6.37
N ILE A 43 -0.28 8.81 5.74
CA ILE A 43 -0.67 7.49 6.28
C ILE A 43 -0.03 7.28 7.66
N LEU A 44 1.29 7.47 7.79
CA LEU A 44 1.97 7.27 9.07
C LEU A 44 1.39 8.19 10.17
N LYS A 45 1.13 9.47 9.83
CA LYS A 45 0.55 10.43 10.78
C LYS A 45 -0.85 9.98 11.23
N TYR A 46 -1.68 9.49 10.31
CA TYR A 46 -3.00 8.95 10.61
C TYR A 46 -2.92 7.73 11.54
N LEU A 47 -2.08 6.75 11.19
CA LEU A 47 -1.89 5.54 12.00
C LEU A 47 -1.38 5.86 13.41
N LYS A 48 -0.44 6.80 13.54
CA LYS A 48 0.01 7.30 14.85
C LYS A 48 -1.13 7.94 15.67
N GLY A 49 -2.01 8.70 15.03
CA GLY A 49 -3.20 9.27 15.67
C GLY A 49 -4.19 8.19 16.15
N LYS A 50 -4.20 7.03 15.50
CA LYS A 50 -4.95 5.82 15.91
C LYS A 50 -4.18 4.92 16.89
N GLN A 51 -3.03 5.37 17.40
CA GLN A 51 -2.16 4.60 18.29
C GLN A 51 -1.60 3.30 17.68
N ILE A 52 -1.65 3.16 16.36
CA ILE A 52 -1.04 2.04 15.64
C ILE A 52 0.46 2.32 15.52
N LYS A 53 1.27 1.49 16.19
CA LYS A 53 2.73 1.64 16.24
C LYS A 53 3.37 1.09 14.98
N THR A 54 3.82 1.97 14.08
CA THR A 54 4.57 1.61 12.89
C THR A 54 5.52 2.73 12.45
N ASN A 55 6.24 2.54 11.35
CA ASN A 55 7.14 3.53 10.77
C ASN A 55 7.05 3.54 9.23
N LEU A 56 7.66 4.55 8.60
CA LEU A 56 7.64 4.69 7.14
C LEU A 56 8.27 3.49 6.42
N ASN A 57 9.32 2.87 6.99
CA ASN A 57 10.00 1.75 6.36
C ASN A 57 9.07 0.52 6.34
N THR A 58 8.34 0.26 7.41
CA THR A 58 7.34 -0.82 7.47
C THR A 58 6.23 -0.58 6.45
N ILE A 59 5.65 0.63 6.41
CA ILE A 59 4.60 0.99 5.45
C ILE A 59 5.13 0.80 4.01
N SER A 60 6.32 1.35 3.72
CA SER A 60 6.93 1.25 2.39
C SER A 60 7.24 -0.20 2.01
N SER A 61 7.68 -1.03 2.97
CA SER A 61 7.98 -2.45 2.72
C SER A 61 6.70 -3.22 2.40
N TYR A 62 5.63 -3.01 3.16
CA TYR A 62 4.35 -3.69 2.94
C TYR A 62 3.75 -3.33 1.58
N ILE A 63 3.78 -2.06 1.21
CA ILE A 63 3.38 -1.62 -0.13
C ILE A 63 4.30 -2.22 -1.20
N GLY A 64 5.60 -2.32 -0.94
CA GLY A 64 6.55 -3.03 -1.80
C GLY A 64 6.15 -4.48 -2.05
N TYR A 65 5.79 -5.22 -1.00
CA TYR A 65 5.36 -6.61 -1.12
C TYR A 65 4.06 -6.76 -1.92
N LEU A 66 3.12 -5.83 -1.75
CA LEU A 66 1.90 -5.78 -2.56
C LEU A 66 2.21 -5.53 -4.05
N LYS A 67 3.24 -4.73 -4.35
CA LYS A 67 3.71 -4.50 -5.72
C LYS A 67 4.43 -5.73 -6.29
N ASP A 68 5.31 -6.35 -5.52
CA ASP A 68 6.04 -7.57 -5.93
C ASP A 68 5.09 -8.73 -6.23
N ALA A 69 3.94 -8.76 -5.55
CA ALA A 69 2.86 -9.72 -5.78
C ALA A 69 1.90 -9.30 -6.91
N PHE A 70 2.19 -8.22 -7.63
CA PHE A 70 1.35 -7.66 -8.71
C PHE A 70 -0.08 -7.31 -8.27
N LEU A 71 -0.31 -7.07 -6.96
CA LEU A 71 -1.62 -6.66 -6.45
C LEU A 71 -1.85 -5.16 -6.67
N VAL A 72 -0.78 -4.39 -6.68
CA VAL A 72 -0.79 -2.93 -6.83
C VAL A 72 0.36 -2.50 -7.75
N TYR A 73 0.10 -1.55 -8.64
CA TYR A 73 1.10 -0.83 -9.40
C TYR A 73 1.26 0.59 -8.90
N GLU A 74 2.51 1.04 -8.81
CA GLU A 74 2.85 2.42 -8.53
C GLU A 74 3.12 3.15 -9.85
N VAL A 75 2.51 4.31 -10.03
CA VAL A 75 2.73 5.19 -11.16
C VAL A 75 3.47 6.42 -10.66
N ALA A 76 4.63 6.68 -11.26
CA ALA A 76 5.39 7.89 -11.00
C ALA A 76 4.61 9.11 -11.48
N LEU A 77 4.63 10.17 -10.69
CA LEU A 77 4.06 11.46 -11.09
C LEU A 77 5.00 12.11 -12.12
N TYR A 78 4.42 12.55 -13.24
CA TYR A 78 5.14 13.37 -14.21
C TYR A 78 5.21 14.83 -13.70
N ASP A 79 6.25 15.56 -14.11
CA ASP A 79 6.47 16.99 -13.80
C ASP A 79 6.90 17.34 -12.36
N LEU A 80 7.59 16.41 -11.67
CA LEU A 80 8.26 16.73 -10.39
C LEU A 80 9.47 17.65 -10.65
N ARG A 81 9.50 18.84 -10.04
CA ARG A 81 10.61 19.80 -10.19
C ARG A 81 11.34 20.09 -8.87
N GLY A 82 12.66 20.11 -8.93
CA GLY A 82 13.51 20.49 -7.80
C GLY A 82 13.31 19.58 -6.58
N LYS A 83 12.99 20.16 -5.41
CA LYS A 83 12.81 19.40 -4.17
C LYS A 83 11.59 18.47 -4.19
N GLN A 84 10.65 18.66 -5.13
CA GLN A 84 9.48 17.80 -5.28
C GLN A 84 9.83 16.36 -5.65
N VAL A 85 11.04 16.11 -6.16
CA VAL A 85 11.55 14.73 -6.36
C VAL A 85 11.67 13.97 -5.03
N PHE A 86 11.81 14.67 -3.92
CA PHE A 86 11.82 14.08 -2.57
C PHE A 86 10.42 13.98 -1.95
N ASP A 87 9.41 14.63 -2.55
CA ASP A 87 8.03 14.47 -2.13
C ASP A 87 7.60 13.06 -2.51
N ARG A 88 7.48 12.19 -1.50
CA ARG A 88 7.17 10.76 -1.65
C ARG A 88 5.70 10.52 -2.01
N GLU A 89 5.10 11.40 -2.80
CA GLU A 89 3.74 11.25 -3.30
C GLU A 89 3.71 10.22 -4.42
N ARG A 90 2.74 9.31 -4.34
CA ARG A 90 2.63 8.15 -5.21
C ARG A 90 1.20 8.00 -5.67
N LYS A 91 1.01 7.57 -6.91
CA LYS A 91 -0.29 7.17 -7.42
C LYS A 91 -0.31 5.65 -7.57
N PHE A 92 -1.36 5.00 -7.11
CA PHE A 92 -1.48 3.55 -7.18
C PHE A 92 -2.66 3.12 -8.05
N TYR A 93 -2.49 2.02 -8.77
CA TYR A 93 -3.50 1.36 -9.60
C TYR A 93 -3.52 -0.15 -9.29
N ILE A 94 -4.66 -0.82 -9.49
CA ILE A 94 -4.75 -2.29 -9.34
C ILE A 94 -4.43 -2.99 -10.66
N SER A 95 -3.88 -4.20 -10.56
CA SER A 95 -3.59 -5.04 -11.72
C SER A 95 -4.86 -5.70 -12.25
N ASP A 96 -5.54 -5.00 -13.16
CA ASP A 96 -6.61 -5.53 -14.01
C ASP A 96 -8.00 -5.71 -13.36
N HIS A 97 -9.03 -5.77 -14.21
CA HIS A 97 -10.45 -5.79 -13.84
C HIS A 97 -10.86 -6.99 -12.95
N ILE A 98 -10.04 -8.04 -12.88
CA ILE A 98 -10.31 -9.28 -12.12
C ILE A 98 -10.39 -9.00 -10.61
N PHE A 99 -9.58 -8.08 -10.06
CA PHE A 99 -9.65 -7.76 -8.63
C PHE A 99 -10.88 -6.94 -8.25
N ARG A 100 -11.44 -6.16 -9.19
CA ARG A 100 -12.66 -5.37 -8.94
C ARG A 100 -13.90 -6.24 -8.68
N LYS A 101 -13.86 -7.52 -9.07
CA LYS A 101 -14.97 -8.47 -8.87
C LYS A 101 -14.77 -9.39 -7.65
N CYS A 102 -13.58 -9.37 -7.03
CA CYS A 102 -13.23 -10.20 -5.87
C CYS A 102 -13.07 -9.40 -4.57
N LEU A 103 -13.17 -8.07 -4.65
CA LEU A 103 -13.34 -7.14 -3.53
C LEU A 103 -14.84 -6.81 -3.38
#